data_AF-V9PWH4-F1
#
_entry.id   AF-V9PWH4-F1
#
_cell.length_a   1.000
_cell.length_b   1.000
_cell.length_c   1.000
_cell.angle_alpha   90.00
_cell.angle_beta   90.00
_cell.angle_gamma   90.00
#
_symmetry.space_group_name_H-M   'P 1'
#
loop_
_entity.id
_entity.type
_entity.pdbx_description
1 polymer ?
#
loop_
_entity_poly.entity_id
_entity_poly.type
_entity_poly.pdbx_seq_one_letter_code
_entity_poly.pdbx_strand_id
1 'polypeptide(L)'
;TNDMLYTNLSSLSLQENEFVCPSTGKPCSCRSISESNSTCTSGQGMDSVEKVEPVSYSEIDGSTYTDKELIFPPELLLRKSNSLNLSGSGGLKWFRPLRLQHLLELKSKYPDAKLLVGNTEVGIEMRLKRRQYRVLISVTHVPELNVLHVKDEGIEIGAAVRLSDLMKVLLKVVTERDAHETSSCKAFIEQLKWFAGTQIKNVASIGGNICTASPISDLNPLWMAAGAKFRVIDCKGNIRTTAAEHFFHGYRKVDLARDEILHSVFLPWTRPFEFVKEFKQAHRREDDIAIVNAGMRVYLEEKGENWVVSDASIAYGGVAPLSLSAQATKEYLIGKSWTQELFQGA
;
A
#
# COMPACT_ATOMS: atom_id res chain seq x y z
N THR A 1 31.18 4.02 1.31
CA THR A 1 32.19 3.33 0.49
C THR A 1 32.44 1.96 1.07
N ASN A 2 31.75 0.96 0.53
CA ASN A 2 32.16 -0.45 0.66
C ASN A 2 31.50 -1.23 -0.49
N ASP A 3 32.10 -1.14 -1.67
CA ASP A 3 31.60 -1.68 -2.95
C ASP A 3 31.91 -3.19 -3.14
N MET A 4 32.06 -3.92 -2.05
CA MET A 4 32.59 -5.30 -2.03
C MET A 4 31.53 -6.40 -2.24
N LEU A 5 30.26 -6.07 -2.47
CA LEU A 5 29.19 -7.07 -2.63
C LEU A 5 28.92 -7.53 -4.07
N TYR A 6 29.81 -7.19 -5.02
CA TYR A 6 29.63 -7.51 -6.45
C TYR A 6 30.61 -8.56 -7.00
N THR A 7 31.40 -9.23 -6.16
CA THR A 7 32.27 -10.34 -6.60
C THR A 7 31.83 -11.65 -5.96
N ASN A 8 31.53 -12.64 -6.82
CA ASN A 8 31.20 -14.02 -6.46
C ASN A 8 32.17 -14.58 -5.41
N LEU A 9 31.67 -14.91 -4.22
CA LEU A 9 32.22 -15.95 -3.35
C LEU A 9 31.15 -16.39 -2.34
N SER A 10 30.90 -17.69 -2.36
CA SER A 10 30.19 -18.45 -1.34
C SER A 10 30.93 -18.43 0.00
N SER A 11 30.22 -18.83 1.05
CA SER A 11 30.63 -19.03 2.45
C SER A 11 30.71 -17.77 3.32
N LEU A 12 29.56 -17.39 3.90
CA LEU A 12 29.52 -16.65 5.16
C LEU A 12 29.63 -17.65 6.31
N SER A 13 30.78 -17.66 6.98
CA SER A 13 30.97 -18.25 8.29
C SER A 13 30.03 -17.59 9.30
N LEU A 14 29.19 -18.39 9.94
CA LEU A 14 28.34 -17.96 11.06
C LEU A 14 29.25 -17.52 12.21
N GLN A 15 29.27 -16.21 12.51
CA GLN A 15 29.72 -15.73 13.82
C GLN A 15 28.68 -16.18 14.86
N GLU A 16 29.17 -16.72 15.97
CA GLU A 16 28.36 -17.18 17.11
C GLU A 16 27.49 -16.03 17.63
N ASN A 17 26.20 -16.03 17.28
CA ASN A 17 25.21 -15.18 17.92
C ASN A 17 24.75 -15.87 19.22
N GLU A 18 24.71 -15.11 20.31
CA GLU A 18 24.18 -15.56 21.61
C GLU A 18 22.79 -16.20 21.45
N PHE A 19 22.63 -17.40 22.00
CA PHE A 19 21.40 -18.17 21.95
C PHE A 19 20.28 -17.48 22.73
N VAL A 20 19.14 -17.27 22.08
CA VAL A 20 17.94 -16.65 22.68
C VAL A 20 16.99 -17.75 23.15
N CYS A 21 16.54 -17.67 24.40
CA CYS A 21 15.65 -18.65 25.00
C CYS A 21 14.27 -18.63 24.33
N PRO A 22 13.78 -19.77 23.80
CA PRO A 22 12.46 -19.85 23.17
C PRO A 22 11.30 -19.50 24.12
N SER A 23 11.47 -19.72 25.43
CA SER A 23 10.40 -19.50 26.42
C SER A 23 10.34 -18.05 26.93
N THR A 24 11.43 -17.28 26.82
CA THR A 24 11.53 -15.94 27.45
C THR A 24 11.95 -14.83 26.49
N GLY A 25 12.50 -15.19 25.33
CA GLY A 25 12.99 -14.24 24.34
C GLY A 25 14.18 -13.39 24.74
N LYS A 26 14.91 -13.81 25.76
CA LYS A 26 16.15 -13.17 26.22
C LYS A 26 17.35 -14.10 25.97
N PRO A 27 18.57 -13.55 25.83
CA PRO A 27 19.78 -14.38 25.83
C PRO A 27 19.80 -15.30 27.06
N CYS A 28 19.99 -16.61 26.85
CA CYS A 28 20.15 -17.56 27.96
C CYS A 28 21.33 -18.50 27.70
N SER A 29 21.97 -18.94 28.77
CA SER A 29 22.96 -20.02 28.79
C SER A 29 22.33 -21.39 29.02
N CYS A 30 21.03 -21.54 28.79
CA CYS A 30 20.24 -22.71 29.17
C CYS A 30 20.54 -24.00 28.35
N ARG A 31 21.63 -24.02 27.58
CA ARG A 31 22.10 -25.17 26.80
C ARG A 31 23.46 -25.74 27.24
N SER A 32 24.02 -25.33 28.38
CA SER A 32 25.34 -25.80 28.84
C SER A 32 25.33 -27.03 29.77
N ILE A 33 24.21 -27.75 29.91
CA ILE A 33 24.16 -28.95 30.76
C ILE A 33 23.37 -30.06 30.05
N SER A 34 24.09 -30.94 29.35
CA SER A 34 23.65 -32.32 29.15
C SER A 34 24.84 -33.21 29.48
N GLU A 35 24.85 -33.70 30.71
CA GLU A 35 25.83 -34.64 31.22
C GLU A 35 25.81 -35.94 30.43
N SER A 36 27.02 -36.47 30.27
CA SER A 36 27.38 -37.79 29.80
C SER A 36 26.58 -38.92 30.47
N ASN A 37 26.05 -39.85 29.67
CA ASN A 37 26.25 -41.31 29.85
C ASN A 37 25.45 -42.11 28.81
N SER A 38 26.15 -42.72 27.85
CA SER A 38 25.87 -44.09 27.37
C SER A 38 26.95 -44.54 26.40
N THR A 39 27.78 -45.45 26.88
CA THR A 39 28.68 -46.33 26.11
C THR A 39 27.92 -47.15 25.08
N CYS A 40 28.37 -47.16 23.82
CA CYS A 40 28.23 -48.29 22.89
C CYS A 40 29.33 -48.26 21.80
N THR A 41 30.31 -49.15 22.00
CA THR A 41 31.14 -49.93 21.06
C THR A 41 31.36 -49.52 19.59
N SER A 42 32.63 -49.63 19.20
CA SER A 42 33.28 -49.52 17.89
C SER A 42 32.69 -50.34 16.72
N GLY A 43 32.67 -49.75 15.53
CA GLY A 43 32.50 -50.43 14.22
C GLY A 43 32.61 -49.43 13.05
N GLN A 44 33.28 -49.83 11.98
CA GLN A 44 33.73 -49.02 10.83
C GLN A 44 32.62 -48.61 9.84
N GLY A 45 32.81 -47.48 9.15
CA GLY A 45 32.55 -47.36 7.70
C GLY A 45 31.31 -46.59 7.22
N MET A 46 31.58 -45.72 6.22
CA MET A 46 30.71 -45.15 5.18
C MET A 46 29.98 -43.82 5.42
N ASP A 47 30.30 -42.89 4.51
CA ASP A 47 29.63 -41.62 4.24
C ASP A 47 28.10 -41.76 4.24
N SER A 48 27.45 -41.10 5.20
CA SER A 48 26.00 -40.95 5.21
C SER A 48 25.65 -39.47 5.03
N VAL A 49 25.09 -39.17 3.86
CA VAL A 49 24.31 -37.96 3.60
C VAL A 49 23.34 -37.78 4.76
N GLU A 50 23.45 -36.67 5.50
CA GLU A 50 22.50 -36.31 6.56
C GLU A 50 21.09 -36.31 5.96
N LYS A 51 20.35 -37.39 6.24
CA LYS A 51 18.91 -37.44 6.02
C LYS A 51 18.31 -36.39 6.95
N VAL A 52 17.92 -35.26 6.40
CA VAL A 52 17.05 -34.31 7.09
C VAL A 52 15.72 -35.03 7.30
N GLU A 53 15.51 -35.56 8.50
CA GLU A 53 14.21 -36.06 8.89
C GLU A 53 13.22 -34.89 9.00
N PRO A 54 12.01 -35.02 8.43
CA PRO A 54 10.99 -34.01 8.61
C PRO A 54 10.58 -33.99 10.09
N VAL A 55 10.75 -32.85 10.74
CA VAL A 55 10.25 -32.62 12.10
C VAL A 55 8.73 -32.82 12.08
N SER A 56 8.26 -33.87 12.74
CA SER A 56 6.84 -34.16 12.95
C SER A 56 6.21 -33.02 13.73
N TYR A 57 5.24 -32.33 13.12
CA TYR A 57 4.70 -31.05 13.61
C TYR A 57 3.49 -31.20 14.55
N SER A 58 3.43 -32.24 15.39
CA SER A 58 2.21 -32.48 16.17
C SER A 58 2.41 -33.14 17.54
N GLU A 59 3.41 -32.71 18.32
CA GLU A 59 3.47 -33.07 19.75
C GLU A 59 2.77 -32.04 20.66
N ILE A 60 2.27 -30.95 20.09
CA ILE A 60 1.64 -29.88 20.88
C ILE A 60 0.12 -30.07 20.84
N ASP A 61 -0.45 -30.51 21.97
CA ASP A 61 -1.89 -30.59 22.19
C ASP A 61 -2.51 -29.18 22.18
N GLY A 62 -3.15 -28.84 21.06
CA GLY A 62 -3.78 -27.54 20.81
C GLY A 62 -4.94 -27.20 21.76
N SER A 63 -5.43 -28.17 22.54
CA SER A 63 -6.49 -27.95 23.53
C SER A 63 -6.04 -27.15 24.76
N THR A 64 -4.73 -26.97 24.96
CA THR A 64 -4.14 -26.18 26.05
C THR A 64 -4.05 -24.67 25.77
N TYR A 65 -4.27 -24.25 24.53
CA TYR A 65 -4.25 -22.84 24.12
C TYR A 65 -5.66 -22.23 24.12
N THR A 66 -6.33 -22.22 25.28
CA THR A 66 -7.62 -21.54 25.40
C THR A 66 -7.47 -20.06 25.74
N ASP A 67 -6.40 -19.67 26.43
CA ASP A 67 -6.23 -18.31 27.00
C ASP A 67 -4.83 -17.71 26.82
N LYS A 68 -3.95 -18.31 26.01
CA LYS A 68 -2.56 -17.86 25.82
C LYS A 68 -2.22 -17.75 24.35
N GLU A 69 -2.00 -16.52 23.88
CA GLU A 69 -1.45 -16.26 22.55
C GLU A 69 -0.01 -16.77 22.45
N LEU A 70 0.37 -17.19 21.23
CA LEU A 70 1.77 -17.53 20.94
C LEU A 70 2.64 -16.28 21.12
N ILE A 71 3.78 -16.43 21.78
CA ILE A 71 4.75 -15.33 21.88
C ILE A 71 5.30 -14.98 20.50
N PHE A 72 5.60 -13.70 20.28
CA PHE A 72 6.30 -13.28 19.06
C PHE A 72 7.75 -13.82 19.07
N PRO A 73 8.23 -14.45 17.98
CA PRO A 73 9.58 -15.01 17.91
C PRO A 73 10.68 -13.99 18.27
N PRO A 74 11.44 -14.21 19.35
CA PRO A 74 12.43 -13.27 19.85
C PRO A 74 13.53 -12.91 18.85
N GLU A 75 13.94 -13.87 18.02
CA GLU A 75 14.96 -13.68 16.98
C GLU A 75 14.51 -12.68 15.91
N LEU A 76 13.19 -12.55 15.69
CA LEU A 76 12.63 -11.59 14.75
C LEU A 76 12.65 -10.16 15.30
N LEU A 77 12.62 -9.97 16.62
CA LEU A 77 12.74 -8.64 17.25
C LEU A 77 14.13 -8.01 17.01
N LEU A 78 15.17 -8.85 16.99
CA LEU A 78 16.56 -8.42 16.79
C LEU A 78 16.93 -8.29 15.31
N ARG A 79 16.06 -8.75 14.40
CA ARG A 79 16.36 -8.83 12.97
C ARG A 79 16.41 -7.44 12.33
N LYS A 80 17.57 -7.07 11.82
CA LYS A 80 17.73 -5.87 10.96
C LYS A 80 17.25 -6.16 9.55
N SER A 81 16.54 -5.21 8.95
CA SER A 81 16.15 -5.29 7.54
C SER A 81 17.38 -5.20 6.65
N ASN A 82 17.48 -6.11 5.67
CA ASN A 82 18.56 -6.15 4.67
C ASN A 82 18.00 -5.96 3.25
N SER A 83 18.78 -5.35 2.37
CA SER A 83 18.41 -5.35 0.95
C SER A 83 18.48 -6.79 0.42
N LEU A 84 17.54 -7.18 -0.44
CA LEU A 84 17.48 -8.54 -1.00
C LEU A 84 17.46 -8.51 -2.53
N ASN A 85 18.09 -9.50 -3.14
CA ASN A 85 18.03 -9.81 -4.56
C ASN A 85 17.86 -11.33 -4.70
N LEU A 86 16.67 -11.75 -5.11
CA LEU A 86 16.30 -13.16 -5.24
C LEU A 86 16.09 -13.49 -6.72
N SER A 87 16.52 -14.68 -7.11
CA SER A 87 16.25 -15.23 -8.44
C SER A 87 15.25 -16.37 -8.34
N GLY A 88 14.22 -16.34 -9.18
CA GLY A 88 13.20 -17.37 -9.30
C GLY A 88 13.30 -18.13 -10.62
N SER A 89 12.42 -19.10 -10.80
CA SER A 89 12.30 -19.86 -12.05
C SER A 89 12.04 -18.95 -13.26
N GLY A 90 12.50 -19.38 -14.44
CA GLY A 90 12.33 -18.61 -15.67
C GLY A 90 13.08 -17.27 -15.69
N GLY A 91 14.12 -17.10 -14.87
CA GLY A 91 14.92 -15.88 -14.82
C GLY A 91 14.21 -14.69 -14.17
N LEU A 92 13.15 -14.93 -13.39
CA LEU A 92 12.48 -13.90 -12.60
C LEU A 92 13.44 -13.34 -11.56
N LYS A 93 13.54 -12.01 -11.46
CA LYS A 93 14.30 -11.33 -10.41
C LYS A 93 13.37 -10.58 -9.48
N TRP A 94 13.62 -10.68 -8.19
CA TRP A 94 12.89 -9.95 -7.15
C TRP A 94 13.85 -9.16 -6.28
N PHE A 95 13.63 -7.87 -6.18
CA PHE A 95 14.46 -6.95 -5.40
C PHE A 95 13.68 -6.37 -4.22
N ARG A 96 14.37 -6.16 -3.10
CA ARG A 96 13.88 -5.37 -1.96
C ARG A 96 14.91 -4.30 -1.59
N PRO A 97 14.81 -3.08 -2.14
CA PRO A 97 15.58 -1.94 -1.64
C PRO A 97 15.08 -1.47 -0.27
N LEU A 98 15.98 -0.85 0.50
CA LEU A 98 15.67 -0.22 1.79
C LEU A 98 15.80 1.31 1.77
N ARG A 99 16.20 1.88 0.63
CA ARG A 99 16.42 3.32 0.43
C ARG A 99 15.79 3.73 -0.89
N LEU A 100 15.22 4.92 -0.94
CA LEU A 100 14.63 5.47 -2.16
C LEU A 100 15.64 5.51 -3.31
N GLN A 101 16.87 5.94 -3.05
CA GLN A 101 17.94 5.99 -4.06
C GLN A 101 18.16 4.65 -4.77
N HIS A 102 18.23 3.54 -4.02
CA HIS A 102 18.40 2.21 -4.62
C HIS A 102 17.17 1.75 -5.42
N LEU A 103 15.96 2.17 -5.01
CA LEU A 103 14.75 1.93 -5.78
C LEU A 103 14.81 2.66 -7.12
N LEU A 104 15.21 3.94 -7.13
CA LEU A 104 15.34 4.74 -8.34
C LEU A 104 16.40 4.16 -9.29
N GLU A 105 17.54 3.71 -8.76
CA GLU A 105 18.57 3.00 -9.55
C GLU A 105 18.04 1.71 -10.17
N LEU A 106 17.29 0.90 -9.41
CA LEU A 106 16.66 -0.32 -9.92
C LEU A 106 15.61 -0.02 -10.99
N LYS A 107 14.82 1.04 -10.82
CA LYS A 107 13.81 1.47 -11.80
C LYS A 107 14.47 2.01 -13.07
N SER A 108 15.56 2.75 -12.96
CA SER A 108 16.38 3.19 -14.10
C SER A 108 16.98 2.01 -14.86
N LYS A 109 17.56 1.04 -14.14
CA LYS A 109 18.15 -0.17 -14.72
C LYS A 109 17.10 -1.09 -15.36
N TYR A 110 15.90 -1.16 -14.78
CA TYR A 110 14.81 -1.99 -15.25
C TYR A 110 13.53 -1.16 -15.39
N PRO A 111 13.39 -0.35 -16.48
CA PRO A 111 12.24 0.55 -16.65
C PRO A 111 10.89 -0.18 -16.67
N ASP A 112 10.85 -1.42 -17.14
CA ASP A 112 9.63 -2.23 -17.20
C ASP A 112 9.38 -3.05 -15.90
N ALA A 113 10.21 -2.87 -14.85
CA ALA A 113 10.02 -3.55 -13.58
C ALA A 113 8.68 -3.17 -12.95
N LYS A 114 8.00 -4.17 -12.38
CA LYS A 114 6.77 -3.95 -11.62
C LYS A 114 7.08 -3.73 -10.15
N LEU A 115 6.57 -2.61 -9.65
CA LEU A 115 6.63 -2.28 -8.23
C LEU A 115 5.57 -3.07 -7.46
N LEU A 116 5.94 -3.56 -6.28
CA LEU A 116 5.10 -4.39 -5.45
C LEU A 116 5.00 -3.86 -4.02
N VAL A 117 3.78 -3.85 -3.51
CA VAL A 117 3.50 -3.74 -2.07
C VAL A 117 2.76 -4.99 -1.61
N GLY A 118 1.43 -5.03 -1.70
CA GLY A 118 0.61 -6.17 -1.28
C GLY A 118 0.34 -7.25 -2.32
N ASN A 119 0.82 -7.08 -3.55
CA ASN A 119 0.62 -8.02 -4.67
C ASN A 119 -0.85 -8.33 -5.04
N THR A 120 -1.81 -7.54 -4.56
CA THR A 120 -3.25 -7.78 -4.73
C THR A 120 -3.76 -7.60 -6.16
N GLU A 121 -3.05 -6.82 -6.99
CA GLU A 121 -3.31 -6.75 -8.44
C GLU A 121 -2.29 -7.56 -9.24
N VAL A 122 -0.98 -7.34 -9.02
CA VAL A 122 0.06 -8.01 -9.83
C VAL A 122 -0.03 -9.54 -9.72
N GLY A 123 -0.39 -10.09 -8.56
CA GLY A 123 -0.63 -11.51 -8.39
C GLY A 123 -1.78 -12.03 -9.26
N ILE A 124 -2.86 -11.25 -9.39
CA ILE A 124 -3.99 -11.55 -10.29
C ILE A 124 -3.57 -11.47 -11.75
N GLU A 125 -2.79 -10.45 -12.12
CA GLU A 125 -2.27 -10.29 -13.48
C GLU A 125 -1.37 -11.47 -13.89
N MET A 126 -0.48 -11.91 -13.01
CA MET A 126 0.41 -13.03 -13.28
C MET A 126 -0.34 -14.36 -13.31
N ARG A 127 -1.22 -14.61 -12.32
CA ARG A 127 -1.91 -15.89 -12.18
C ARG A 127 -3.06 -16.06 -13.17
N LEU A 128 -3.96 -15.08 -13.28
CA LEU A 128 -5.20 -15.20 -14.06
C LEU A 128 -5.06 -14.63 -15.46
N LYS A 129 -4.35 -13.49 -15.61
CA LYS A 129 -4.14 -12.85 -16.93
C LYS A 129 -2.87 -13.34 -17.64
N ARG A 130 -2.12 -14.28 -17.04
CA ARG A 130 -0.88 -14.87 -17.55
C ARG A 130 0.17 -13.83 -17.97
N ARG A 131 0.19 -12.66 -17.31
CA ARG A 131 1.20 -11.63 -17.54
C ARG A 131 2.55 -12.11 -17.02
N GLN A 132 3.59 -11.98 -17.84
CA GLN A 132 4.95 -12.35 -17.45
C GLN A 132 5.77 -11.10 -17.11
N TYR A 133 6.09 -10.95 -15.83
CA TYR A 133 7.01 -9.93 -15.35
C TYR A 133 8.38 -10.56 -15.06
N ARG A 134 9.44 -9.99 -15.63
CA ARG A 134 10.82 -10.49 -15.43
C ARG A 134 11.50 -9.90 -14.21
N VAL A 135 11.11 -8.68 -13.81
CA VAL A 135 11.68 -7.97 -12.67
C VAL A 135 10.57 -7.41 -11.81
N LEU A 136 10.62 -7.76 -10.52
CA LEU A 136 9.72 -7.30 -9.48
C LEU A 136 10.53 -6.55 -8.43
N ILE A 137 10.03 -5.41 -7.96
CA ILE A 137 10.70 -4.60 -6.94
C ILE A 137 9.72 -4.35 -5.81
N SER A 138 9.96 -4.93 -4.64
CA SER A 138 9.16 -4.64 -3.46
C SER A 138 9.57 -3.31 -2.84
N VAL A 139 8.63 -2.37 -2.78
CA VAL A 139 8.85 -1.03 -2.21
C VAL A 139 8.38 -0.90 -0.76
N THR A 140 7.95 -2.01 -0.17
CA THR A 140 7.39 -2.10 1.20
C THR A 140 8.32 -1.54 2.29
N HIS A 141 9.63 -1.58 2.08
CA HIS A 141 10.65 -1.20 3.07
C HIS A 141 11.35 0.13 2.75
N VAL A 142 10.86 0.89 1.76
CA VAL A 142 11.39 2.22 1.44
C VAL A 142 10.69 3.25 2.34
N PRO A 143 11.37 3.86 3.33
CA PRO A 143 10.71 4.69 4.34
C PRO A 143 9.92 5.86 3.76
N GLU A 144 10.47 6.52 2.74
CA GLU A 144 9.89 7.69 2.08
C GLU A 144 8.53 7.38 1.42
N LEU A 145 8.33 6.13 0.98
CA LEU A 145 7.05 5.68 0.41
C LEU A 145 6.06 5.20 1.47
N ASN A 146 6.47 5.11 2.74
CA ASN A 146 5.64 4.68 3.86
C ASN A 146 5.30 5.84 4.82
N VAL A 147 5.64 7.08 4.46
CA VAL A 147 5.27 8.26 5.26
C VAL A 147 3.76 8.39 5.35
N LEU A 148 3.27 8.78 6.53
CA LEU A 148 1.87 9.10 6.73
C LEU A 148 1.81 10.24 7.75
N HIS A 149 1.88 11.47 7.25
CA HIS A 149 2.03 12.67 8.06
C HIS A 149 0.79 13.56 7.95
N VAL A 150 0.21 13.88 9.10
CA VAL A 150 -0.81 14.91 9.24
C VAL A 150 -0.08 16.25 9.30
N LYS A 151 -0.41 17.17 8.39
CA LYS A 151 0.17 18.51 8.28
C LYS A 151 -0.89 19.58 8.50
N ASP A 152 -0.46 20.83 8.51
CA ASP A 152 -1.36 21.97 8.70
C ASP A 152 -2.32 22.14 7.51
N GLU A 153 -1.87 21.80 6.30
CA GLU A 153 -2.61 21.97 5.05
C GLU A 153 -3.37 20.70 4.58
N GLY A 154 -3.04 19.53 5.11
CA GLY A 154 -3.58 18.25 4.67
C GLY A 154 -2.83 17.03 5.19
N ILE A 155 -3.03 15.88 4.55
CA ILE A 155 -2.32 14.63 4.86
C ILE A 155 -1.36 14.30 3.71
N GLU A 156 -0.09 14.08 4.03
CA GLU A 156 0.87 13.45 3.13
C GLU A 156 0.88 11.93 3.34
N ILE A 157 0.63 11.19 2.26
CA ILE A 157 0.42 9.75 2.25
C ILE A 157 1.41 9.13 1.25
N GLY A 158 2.39 8.38 1.74
CA GLY A 158 3.35 7.66 0.91
C GLY A 158 2.68 6.59 0.04
N ALA A 159 3.19 6.37 -1.17
CA ALA A 159 2.57 5.44 -2.12
C ALA A 159 2.50 3.98 -1.64
N ALA A 160 3.36 3.57 -0.71
CA ALA A 160 3.39 2.23 -0.13
C ALA A 160 2.58 2.09 1.18
N VAL A 161 1.96 3.16 1.69
CA VAL A 161 1.04 3.11 2.83
C VAL A 161 -0.09 2.14 2.54
N ARG A 162 -0.44 1.31 3.54
CA ARG A 162 -1.53 0.33 3.43
C ARG A 162 -2.88 1.00 3.69
N LEU A 163 -3.94 0.49 3.05
CA LEU A 163 -5.29 1.02 3.22
C LEU A 163 -5.74 0.96 4.70
N SER A 164 -5.38 -0.09 5.43
CA SER A 164 -5.69 -0.21 6.85
C SER A 164 -4.98 0.84 7.72
N ASP A 165 -3.73 1.19 7.40
CA ASP A 165 -3.00 2.24 8.12
C ASP A 165 -3.56 3.62 7.82
N LEU A 166 -3.91 3.89 6.56
CA LEU A 166 -4.63 5.12 6.20
C LEU A 166 -5.95 5.22 6.96
N MET A 167 -6.74 4.14 7.00
CA MET A 167 -8.04 4.12 7.71
C MET A 167 -7.89 4.50 9.19
N LYS A 168 -6.87 3.98 9.89
CA LYS A 168 -6.60 4.34 11.29
C LYS A 168 -6.32 5.82 11.46
N VAL A 169 -5.51 6.41 10.58
CA VAL A 169 -5.18 7.85 10.64
C VAL A 169 -6.40 8.70 10.32
N LEU A 170 -7.20 8.33 9.31
CA LEU A 170 -8.42 9.07 8.98
C LEU A 170 -9.42 9.08 10.14
N LEU A 171 -9.63 7.93 10.80
CA LEU A 171 -10.50 7.82 11.97
C LEU A 171 -10.01 8.74 13.10
N LYS A 172 -8.71 8.74 13.39
CA LYS A 172 -8.09 9.62 14.39
C LYS A 172 -8.29 11.10 14.04
N VAL A 173 -7.99 11.49 12.80
CA VAL A 173 -8.10 12.88 12.33
C VAL A 173 -9.54 13.39 12.43
N VAL A 174 -10.53 12.57 12.07
CA VAL A 174 -11.96 12.94 12.16
C VAL A 174 -12.40 13.18 13.61
N THR A 175 -11.75 12.55 14.60
CA THR A 175 -12.05 12.78 16.02
C THR A 175 -11.30 13.98 16.62
N GLU A 176 -10.15 14.35 16.08
CA GLU A 176 -9.26 15.37 16.67
C GLU A 176 -9.37 16.75 16.01
N ARG A 177 -9.86 16.82 14.76
CA ARG A 177 -9.98 18.06 13.99
C ARG A 177 -11.42 18.51 13.83
N ASP A 178 -11.60 19.76 13.45
CA ASP A 178 -12.92 20.32 13.21
C ASP A 178 -13.67 19.58 12.10
N ALA A 179 -14.99 19.48 12.26
CA ALA A 179 -15.84 18.71 11.36
C ALA A 179 -15.80 19.22 9.90
N HIS A 180 -15.54 20.52 9.71
CA HIS A 180 -15.47 21.17 8.41
C HIS A 180 -14.14 20.90 7.67
N GLU A 181 -13.05 20.59 8.39
CA GLU A 181 -11.74 20.29 7.79
C GLU A 181 -11.64 18.84 7.27
N THR A 182 -12.52 17.97 7.75
CA THR A 182 -12.39 16.52 7.62
C THR A 182 -13.45 15.89 6.72
N SER A 183 -14.15 16.67 5.89
CA SER A 183 -15.20 16.13 5.02
C SER A 183 -14.65 15.10 4.04
N SER A 184 -13.50 15.36 3.41
CA SER A 184 -12.77 14.37 2.60
C SER A 184 -12.47 13.10 3.38
N CYS A 185 -11.95 13.22 4.61
CA CYS A 185 -11.58 12.08 5.43
C CYS A 185 -12.77 11.16 5.73
N LYS A 186 -13.92 11.75 6.07
CA LYS A 186 -15.18 11.01 6.30
C LYS A 186 -15.61 10.25 5.05
N ALA A 187 -15.50 10.87 3.86
CA ALA A 187 -15.83 10.21 2.62
C ALA A 187 -14.90 9.01 2.33
N PHE A 188 -13.59 9.16 2.56
CA PHE A 188 -12.64 8.04 2.42
C PHE A 188 -12.93 6.91 3.41
N ILE A 189 -13.29 7.21 4.66
CA ILE A 189 -13.67 6.21 5.67
C ILE A 189 -14.87 5.40 5.20
N GLU A 190 -15.94 6.06 4.77
CA GLU A 190 -17.15 5.38 4.28
C GLU A 190 -16.87 4.57 3.01
N GLN A 191 -16.05 5.08 2.09
CA GLN A 191 -15.68 4.32 0.89
C GLN A 191 -14.86 3.06 1.24
N LEU A 192 -13.93 3.16 2.19
CA LEU A 192 -13.08 2.04 2.64
C LEU A 192 -13.83 1.00 3.48
N LYS A 193 -14.96 1.38 4.08
CA LYS A 193 -15.86 0.44 4.77
C LYS A 193 -16.37 -0.65 3.84
N TRP A 194 -16.71 -0.27 2.60
CA TRP A 194 -17.20 -1.17 1.54
C TRP A 194 -16.10 -1.66 0.59
N PHE A 195 -14.84 -1.32 0.88
CA PHE A 195 -13.69 -1.72 0.07
C PHE A 195 -13.08 -3.01 0.61
N ALA A 196 -13.34 -4.11 -0.09
CA ALA A 196 -12.74 -5.43 0.13
C ALA A 196 -12.79 -5.96 1.58
N GLY A 197 -12.25 -7.17 1.78
CA GLY A 197 -11.99 -7.70 3.12
C GLY A 197 -10.80 -7.03 3.84
N THR A 198 -10.75 -7.18 5.17
CA THR A 198 -9.64 -6.71 6.02
C THR A 198 -8.28 -7.24 5.56
N GLN A 199 -8.22 -8.48 5.08
CA GLN A 199 -7.03 -9.15 4.57
C GLN A 199 -6.42 -8.38 3.39
N ILE A 200 -7.26 -7.92 2.46
CA ILE A 200 -6.84 -7.11 1.32
C ILE A 200 -6.40 -5.73 1.80
N LYS A 201 -7.17 -5.08 2.66
CA LYS A 201 -6.84 -3.74 3.18
C LYS A 201 -5.52 -3.70 3.96
N ASN A 202 -5.14 -4.79 4.62
CA ASN A 202 -3.91 -4.91 5.38
C ASN A 202 -2.63 -4.95 4.51
N VAL A 203 -2.75 -5.24 3.22
CA VAL A 203 -1.59 -5.35 2.32
C VAL A 203 -1.69 -4.45 1.09
N ALA A 204 -2.90 -4.13 0.64
CA ALA A 204 -3.13 -3.24 -0.49
C ALA A 204 -2.67 -1.82 -0.16
N SER A 205 -1.93 -1.23 -1.10
CA SER A 205 -1.32 0.08 -0.94
C SER A 205 -2.05 1.17 -1.71
N ILE A 206 -1.96 2.41 -1.22
CA ILE A 206 -2.54 3.59 -1.88
C ILE A 206 -2.04 3.74 -3.31
N GLY A 207 -0.73 3.74 -3.51
CA GLY A 207 -0.13 3.88 -4.84
C GLY A 207 -0.41 2.68 -5.74
N GLY A 208 -0.52 1.47 -5.18
CA GLY A 208 -0.97 0.31 -5.91
C GLY A 208 -2.39 0.47 -6.47
N ASN A 209 -3.34 0.97 -5.66
CA ASN A 209 -4.70 1.23 -6.12
C ASN A 209 -4.75 2.33 -7.20
N ILE A 210 -4.05 3.45 -6.98
CA ILE A 210 -3.98 4.58 -7.92
C ILE A 210 -3.35 4.16 -9.25
N CYS A 211 -2.13 3.62 -9.22
CA CYS A 211 -1.37 3.29 -10.44
C CYS A 211 -1.92 2.08 -11.20
N THR A 212 -2.73 1.23 -10.57
CA THR A 212 -3.49 0.19 -11.29
C THR A 212 -4.49 0.82 -12.26
N ALA A 213 -5.02 2.00 -11.94
CA ALA A 213 -5.96 2.76 -12.76
C ALA A 213 -7.10 1.87 -13.30
N SER A 214 -7.69 1.08 -12.40
CA SER A 214 -8.87 0.32 -12.72
C SER A 214 -10.04 1.28 -13.01
N PRO A 215 -10.81 1.10 -14.10
CA PRO A 215 -11.96 1.95 -14.42
C PRO A 215 -13.03 2.00 -13.32
N ILE A 216 -13.05 0.95 -12.50
CA ILE A 216 -13.98 0.69 -11.38
C ILE A 216 -13.29 0.85 -10.02
N SER A 217 -12.15 1.55 -9.95
CA SER A 217 -11.53 1.84 -8.66
C SER A 217 -12.48 2.70 -7.83
N ASP A 218 -12.75 2.28 -6.60
CA ASP A 218 -13.57 3.03 -5.65
C ASP A 218 -12.90 4.31 -5.14
N LEU A 219 -11.57 4.38 -5.16
CA LEU A 219 -10.83 5.50 -4.55
C LEU A 219 -10.39 6.55 -5.57
N ASN A 220 -10.17 6.18 -6.83
CA ASN A 220 -9.66 7.10 -7.85
C ASN A 220 -10.60 8.30 -8.08
N PRO A 221 -11.93 8.12 -8.26
CA PRO A 221 -12.85 9.25 -8.36
C PRO A 221 -12.84 10.12 -7.11
N LEU A 222 -12.69 9.52 -5.93
CA LEU A 222 -12.67 10.27 -4.68
C LEU A 222 -11.39 11.10 -4.52
N TRP A 223 -10.23 10.60 -4.94
CA TRP A 223 -8.99 11.40 -5.02
C TRP A 223 -9.14 12.59 -5.96
N MET A 224 -9.79 12.39 -7.12
CA MET A 224 -10.07 13.47 -8.08
C MET A 224 -11.02 14.52 -7.48
N ALA A 225 -12.11 14.08 -6.87
CA ALA A 225 -13.11 14.96 -6.26
C ALA A 225 -12.55 15.79 -5.10
N ALA A 226 -11.76 15.14 -4.23
CA ALA A 226 -11.13 15.76 -3.07
C ALA A 226 -9.96 16.71 -3.41
N GLY A 227 -9.64 16.90 -4.71
CA GLY A 227 -8.57 17.80 -5.13
C GLY A 227 -7.18 17.31 -4.71
N ALA A 228 -6.98 16.00 -4.58
CA ALA A 228 -5.71 15.44 -4.17
C ALA A 228 -4.61 15.75 -5.19
N LYS A 229 -3.38 15.91 -4.68
CA LYS A 229 -2.19 16.16 -5.50
C LYS A 229 -1.25 14.98 -5.41
N PHE A 230 -0.79 14.48 -6.54
CA PHE A 230 0.12 13.35 -6.63
C PHE A 230 1.53 13.85 -6.89
N ARG A 231 2.46 13.48 -6.01
CA ARG A 231 3.89 13.73 -6.16
C ARG A 231 4.51 12.55 -6.88
N VAL A 232 5.13 12.83 -8.02
CA VAL A 232 5.82 11.86 -8.86
C VAL A 232 7.31 12.17 -8.80
N ILE A 233 8.13 11.14 -8.64
CA ILE A 233 9.58 11.26 -8.61
C ILE A 233 10.18 10.47 -9.77
N ASP A 234 11.13 11.07 -10.48
CA ASP A 234 11.89 10.40 -11.54
C ASP A 234 13.11 9.64 -10.97
N CYS A 235 13.79 8.86 -11.81
CA CYS A 235 14.98 8.12 -11.41
C CYS A 235 16.19 9.00 -11.06
N LYS A 236 16.15 10.30 -11.37
CA LYS A 236 17.18 11.30 -11.04
C LYS A 236 16.90 12.00 -9.71
N GLY A 237 15.74 11.75 -9.11
CA GLY A 237 15.29 12.36 -7.86
C GLY A 237 14.53 13.67 -8.03
N ASN A 238 14.21 14.09 -9.26
CA ASN A 238 13.39 15.28 -9.49
C ASN A 238 11.93 14.95 -9.14
N ILE A 239 11.23 15.91 -8.53
CA ILE A 239 9.84 15.77 -8.13
C ILE A 239 8.97 16.71 -8.94
N ARG A 240 7.91 16.17 -9.55
CA ARG A 240 6.80 16.95 -10.09
C ARG A 240 5.52 16.64 -9.34
N THR A 241 4.58 17.57 -9.38
CA THR A 241 3.25 17.41 -8.78
C THR A 241 2.20 17.51 -9.88
N THR A 242 1.25 16.59 -9.87
CA THR A 242 0.10 16.59 -10.79
C THR A 242 -1.19 16.48 -9.99
N ALA A 243 -2.27 17.09 -10.47
CA ALA A 243 -3.59 16.94 -9.86
C ALA A 243 -4.13 15.53 -10.13
N ALA A 244 -4.84 14.94 -9.17
CA ALA A 244 -5.44 13.62 -9.35
C ALA A 244 -6.36 13.56 -10.59
N GLU A 245 -7.06 14.65 -10.90
CA GLU A 245 -7.92 14.80 -12.08
C GLU A 245 -7.18 14.63 -13.42
N HIS A 246 -5.88 14.94 -13.48
CA HIS A 246 -5.08 14.85 -14.70
C HIS A 246 -4.23 13.56 -14.78
N PHE A 247 -4.29 12.71 -13.77
CA PHE A 247 -3.39 11.56 -13.66
C PHE A 247 -3.80 10.35 -14.49
N PHE A 248 -5.07 10.25 -14.91
CA PHE A 248 -5.60 9.09 -15.63
C PHE A 248 -5.79 9.43 -17.12
N HIS A 249 -5.13 8.68 -18.01
CA HIS A 249 -5.12 8.97 -19.45
C HIS A 249 -5.83 7.93 -20.31
N GLY A 250 -6.35 6.86 -19.70
CA GLY A 250 -7.06 5.81 -20.42
C GLY A 250 -7.07 4.50 -19.64
N TYR A 251 -7.53 3.44 -20.32
CA TYR A 251 -7.65 2.11 -19.73
C TYR A 251 -6.32 1.62 -19.14
N ARG A 252 -6.24 1.60 -17.80
CA ARG A 252 -5.05 1.24 -17.03
C ARG A 252 -3.79 2.00 -17.44
N LYS A 253 -3.95 3.26 -17.85
CA LYS A 253 -2.87 4.19 -18.22
C LYS A 253 -2.90 5.41 -17.32
N VAL A 254 -1.75 5.72 -16.74
CA VAL A 254 -1.54 6.87 -15.85
C VAL A 254 -0.47 7.79 -16.39
N ASP A 255 -0.46 9.03 -15.91
CA ASP A 255 0.56 10.05 -16.14
C ASP A 255 1.86 9.72 -15.37
N LEU A 256 2.51 8.63 -15.74
CA LEU A 256 3.85 8.26 -15.28
C LEU A 256 4.71 7.90 -16.49
N ALA A 257 5.86 8.56 -16.62
CA ALA A 257 6.91 8.14 -17.53
C ALA A 257 7.56 6.82 -17.07
N ARG A 258 8.34 6.20 -17.95
CA ARG A 258 8.95 4.88 -17.67
C ARG A 258 9.95 4.90 -16.52
N ASP A 259 10.60 6.03 -16.31
CA ASP A 259 11.56 6.31 -15.25
C ASP A 259 10.94 7.01 -14.03
N GLU A 260 9.61 7.08 -13.97
CA GLU A 260 8.90 7.71 -12.86
C GLU A 260 8.20 6.68 -11.96
N ILE A 261 8.01 7.08 -10.71
CA ILE A 261 7.18 6.37 -9.72
C ILE A 261 6.29 7.38 -8.99
N LEU A 262 5.11 6.93 -8.56
CA LEU A 262 4.32 7.68 -7.59
C LEU A 262 5.04 7.66 -6.25
N HIS A 263 5.39 8.83 -5.73
CA HIS A 263 6.11 9.00 -4.46
C HIS A 263 5.13 9.10 -3.29
N SER A 264 4.24 10.09 -3.34
CA SER A 264 3.24 10.33 -2.32
C SER A 264 1.99 11.01 -2.89
N VAL A 265 0.92 10.94 -2.14
CA VAL A 265 -0.37 11.59 -2.37
C VAL A 265 -0.55 12.62 -1.26
N PHE A 266 -0.99 13.82 -1.64
CA PHE A 266 -1.35 14.87 -0.72
C PHE A 266 -2.87 15.08 -0.76
N LEU A 267 -3.54 14.86 0.36
CA LEU A 267 -4.98 15.06 0.54
C LEU A 267 -5.21 16.37 1.32
N PRO A 268 -5.73 17.45 0.69
CA PRO A 268 -5.95 18.71 1.38
C PRO A 268 -7.08 18.60 2.42
N TRP A 269 -7.00 19.45 3.46
CA TRP A 269 -8.17 19.71 4.31
C TRP A 269 -9.27 20.42 3.53
N THR A 270 -10.52 20.16 3.91
CA THR A 270 -11.67 20.87 3.36
C THR A 270 -11.85 22.22 4.04
N ARG A 271 -12.36 23.20 3.29
CA ARG A 271 -12.66 24.54 3.82
C ARG A 271 -14.01 24.54 4.56
N PRO A 272 -14.31 25.57 5.37
CA PRO A 272 -15.67 25.82 5.82
C PRO A 272 -16.65 25.82 4.62
N PHE A 273 -17.78 25.13 4.76
CA PHE A 273 -18.78 24.96 3.69
C PHE A 273 -18.29 24.23 2.43
N GLU A 274 -17.21 23.46 2.56
CA GLU A 274 -16.78 22.49 1.55
C GLU A 274 -17.14 21.07 1.97
N PHE A 275 -17.88 20.39 1.11
CA PHE A 275 -18.43 19.07 1.37
C PHE A 275 -17.93 18.08 0.32
N VAL A 276 -17.52 16.90 0.78
CA VAL A 276 -17.10 15.77 -0.05
C VAL A 276 -17.96 14.56 0.28
N LYS A 277 -18.43 13.87 -0.74
CA LYS A 277 -19.25 12.67 -0.61
C LYS A 277 -18.87 11.59 -1.62
N GLU A 278 -18.79 10.37 -1.11
CA GLU A 278 -18.56 9.13 -1.81
C GLU A 278 -19.88 8.43 -2.16
N PHE A 279 -19.89 7.72 -3.28
CA PHE A 279 -21.00 6.88 -3.71
C PHE A 279 -20.45 5.60 -4.32
N LYS A 280 -21.06 4.45 -3.98
CA LYS A 280 -20.74 3.15 -4.57
C LYS A 280 -22.03 2.36 -4.78
N GLN A 281 -22.20 1.83 -5.99
CA GLN A 281 -23.22 0.84 -6.32
C GLN A 281 -22.53 -0.45 -6.77
N ALA A 282 -22.94 -1.58 -6.20
CA ALA A 282 -22.44 -2.92 -6.54
C ALA A 282 -23.60 -3.94 -6.51
N HIS A 283 -23.35 -5.18 -6.93
CA HIS A 283 -24.36 -6.26 -6.83
C HIS A 283 -24.51 -6.76 -5.40
N ARG A 284 -23.44 -6.68 -4.61
CA ARG A 284 -23.43 -6.97 -3.17
C ARG A 284 -22.84 -5.80 -2.41
N ARG A 285 -23.30 -5.62 -1.17
CA ARG A 285 -22.87 -4.52 -0.31
C ARG A 285 -21.40 -4.63 0.11
N GLU A 286 -20.91 -5.85 0.32
CA GLU A 286 -19.58 -6.14 0.84
C GLU A 286 -18.74 -6.91 -0.19
N ASP A 287 -17.43 -6.63 -0.20
CA ASP A 287 -16.41 -7.33 -1.00
C ASP A 287 -16.74 -7.49 -2.50
N ASP A 288 -17.42 -6.50 -3.07
CA ASP A 288 -17.84 -6.52 -4.47
C ASP A 288 -17.24 -5.35 -5.26
N ILE A 289 -17.10 -5.62 -6.55
CA ILE A 289 -16.66 -4.68 -7.55
C ILE A 289 -17.79 -3.68 -7.81
N ALA A 290 -17.45 -2.39 -7.86
CA ALA A 290 -18.42 -1.36 -8.23
C ALA A 290 -18.92 -1.55 -9.67
N ILE A 291 -20.24 -1.44 -9.85
CA ILE A 291 -20.87 -1.23 -11.14
C ILE A 291 -20.62 0.22 -11.57
N VAL A 292 -20.95 1.16 -10.68
CA VAL A 292 -20.65 2.59 -10.78
C VAL A 292 -20.28 3.09 -9.39
N ASN A 293 -19.33 4.01 -9.33
CA ASN A 293 -19.00 4.75 -8.12
C ASN A 293 -18.74 6.21 -8.45
N ALA A 294 -18.76 7.07 -7.44
CA ALA A 294 -18.53 8.50 -7.60
C ALA A 294 -17.84 9.11 -6.39
N GLY A 295 -17.01 10.11 -6.66
CA GLY A 295 -16.57 11.10 -5.68
C GLY A 295 -17.15 12.45 -6.10
N MET A 296 -17.79 13.15 -5.16
CA MET A 296 -18.36 14.46 -5.41
C MET A 296 -17.87 15.45 -4.35
N ARG A 297 -17.56 16.66 -4.77
CA ARG A 297 -17.19 17.78 -3.91
C ARG A 297 -17.92 19.04 -4.35
N VAL A 298 -18.39 19.82 -3.39
CA VAL A 298 -18.90 21.17 -3.59
C VAL A 298 -18.32 22.10 -2.53
N TYR A 299 -17.94 23.31 -2.94
CA TYR A 299 -17.59 24.40 -2.05
C TYR A 299 -18.60 25.53 -2.24
N LEU A 300 -19.25 25.90 -1.15
CA LEU A 300 -20.31 26.90 -1.13
C LEU A 300 -19.81 28.19 -0.49
N GLU A 301 -20.23 29.30 -1.06
CA GLU A 301 -20.04 30.64 -0.50
C GLU A 301 -21.41 31.30 -0.28
N GLU A 302 -21.54 32.00 0.83
CA GLU A 302 -22.70 32.83 1.11
C GLU A 302 -22.60 34.13 0.28
N LYS A 303 -23.63 34.42 -0.51
CA LYS A 303 -23.76 35.66 -1.29
C LYS A 303 -25.14 36.27 -1.05
N GLY A 304 -25.19 37.22 -0.12
CA GLY A 304 -26.45 37.76 0.38
C GLY A 304 -27.21 36.68 1.16
N GLU A 305 -28.46 36.42 0.79
CA GLU A 305 -29.29 35.39 1.43
C GLU A 305 -29.17 34.01 0.75
N ASN A 306 -28.29 33.87 -0.27
CA ASN A 306 -28.18 32.67 -1.08
C ASN A 306 -26.82 31.98 -0.89
N TRP A 307 -26.83 30.65 -0.95
CA TRP A 307 -25.62 29.85 -1.12
C TRP A 307 -25.30 29.68 -2.59
N VAL A 308 -24.08 29.99 -2.99
CA VAL A 308 -23.61 29.88 -4.37
C VAL A 308 -22.48 28.88 -4.45
N VAL A 309 -22.48 28.05 -5.49
CA VAL A 309 -21.38 27.12 -5.78
C VAL A 309 -20.17 27.92 -6.23
N SER A 310 -19.16 28.05 -5.36
CA SER A 310 -17.89 28.68 -5.68
C SER A 310 -16.99 27.73 -6.47
N ASP A 311 -17.02 26.44 -6.11
CA ASP A 311 -16.23 25.40 -6.79
C ASP A 311 -16.91 24.03 -6.66
N ALA A 312 -16.70 23.15 -7.63
CA ALA A 312 -17.27 21.82 -7.65
C ALA A 312 -16.33 20.81 -8.31
N SER A 313 -16.45 19.54 -7.94
CA SER A 313 -15.78 18.44 -8.64
C SER A 313 -16.65 17.19 -8.55
N ILE A 314 -16.95 16.60 -9.70
CA ILE A 314 -17.75 15.38 -9.80
C ILE A 314 -16.95 14.40 -10.65
N ALA A 315 -16.58 13.27 -10.06
CA ALA A 315 -15.84 12.22 -10.75
C ALA A 315 -16.54 10.88 -10.58
N TYR A 316 -16.54 10.08 -11.65
CA TYR A 316 -17.17 8.77 -11.70
C TYR A 316 -16.16 7.67 -12.04
N GLY A 317 -16.42 6.46 -11.55
CA GLY A 317 -15.85 5.21 -12.06
C GLY A 317 -16.94 4.28 -12.57
N GLY A 318 -16.56 3.31 -13.40
CA GLY A 318 -17.46 2.34 -14.02
C GLY A 318 -18.24 2.85 -15.25
N VAL A 319 -18.21 4.15 -15.54
CA VAL A 319 -18.93 4.77 -16.67
C VAL A 319 -18.06 5.02 -17.91
N ALA A 320 -16.74 4.86 -17.78
CA ALA A 320 -15.77 5.06 -18.85
C ALA A 320 -14.57 4.11 -18.66
N PRO A 321 -13.65 3.98 -19.64
CA PRO A 321 -12.42 3.19 -19.50
C PRO A 321 -11.40 3.74 -18.49
N LEU A 322 -11.69 4.86 -17.82
CA LEU A 322 -10.91 5.47 -16.75
C LEU A 322 -11.87 6.13 -15.74
N SER A 323 -11.35 6.53 -14.58
CA SER A 323 -12.07 7.46 -13.71
C SER A 323 -12.23 8.80 -14.44
N LEU A 324 -13.47 9.24 -14.60
CA LEU A 324 -13.85 10.35 -15.48
C LEU A 324 -14.36 11.52 -14.65
N SER A 325 -13.84 12.72 -14.89
CA SER A 325 -14.39 13.96 -14.37
C SER A 325 -15.55 14.43 -15.24
N ALA A 326 -16.70 14.77 -14.64
CA ALA A 326 -17.86 15.34 -15.31
C ALA A 326 -17.66 16.85 -15.53
N GLN A 327 -16.70 17.19 -16.40
CA GLN A 327 -16.22 18.57 -16.58
C GLN A 327 -17.34 19.54 -16.99
N ALA A 328 -18.22 19.14 -17.93
CA ALA A 328 -19.35 19.99 -18.35
C ALA A 328 -20.34 20.27 -17.20
N THR A 329 -20.63 19.26 -16.36
CA THR A 329 -21.48 19.43 -15.18
C THR A 329 -20.81 20.34 -14.14
N LYS A 330 -19.51 20.14 -13.88
CA LYS A 330 -18.72 21.01 -13.00
C LYS A 330 -18.79 22.49 -13.44
N GLU A 331 -18.56 22.76 -14.73
CA GLU A 331 -18.65 24.11 -15.29
C GLU A 331 -20.06 24.69 -15.20
N TYR A 332 -21.09 23.86 -15.40
CA TYR A 332 -22.48 24.27 -15.28
C TYR A 332 -22.87 24.66 -13.85
N LEU A 333 -22.30 23.99 -12.84
CA LEU A 333 -22.62 24.22 -11.42
C LEU A 333 -22.02 25.51 -10.89
N ILE A 334 -20.77 25.83 -11.26
CA ILE A 334 -20.01 26.96 -10.72
C ILE A 334 -20.74 28.29 -10.99
N GLY A 335 -20.87 29.12 -9.96
CA GLY A 335 -21.52 30.42 -10.00
C GLY A 335 -23.04 30.40 -9.81
N LYS A 336 -23.68 29.23 -9.69
CA LYS A 336 -25.13 29.12 -9.51
C LYS A 336 -25.54 28.95 -8.05
N SER A 337 -26.77 29.38 -7.75
CA SER A 337 -27.38 29.22 -6.43
C SER A 337 -27.71 27.75 -6.15
N TRP A 338 -27.35 27.26 -4.96
CA TRP A 338 -27.56 25.90 -4.50
C TRP A 338 -29.05 25.62 -4.20
N THR A 339 -29.79 25.26 -5.24
CA THR A 339 -31.26 25.21 -5.28
C THR A 339 -31.76 23.92 -5.93
N GLN A 340 -33.07 23.66 -5.84
CA GLN A 340 -33.68 22.49 -6.49
C GLN A 340 -33.62 22.59 -8.02
N GLU A 341 -33.73 23.79 -8.56
CA GLU A 341 -33.59 24.08 -9.99
C GLU A 341 -32.18 23.75 -10.47
N LEU A 342 -31.15 24.07 -9.67
CA LEU A 342 -29.77 23.68 -9.96
C LEU A 342 -29.63 22.15 -10.05
N PHE A 343 -30.20 21.43 -9.09
CA PHE A 343 -30.17 19.97 -9.06
C PHE A 343 -30.84 19.34 -10.29
N GLN A 344 -31.96 19.88 -10.75
CA GLN A 344 -32.66 19.36 -11.94
C GLN A 344 -31.91 19.62 -13.25
N GLY A 345 -31.14 20.72 -13.31
CA GLY A 345 -30.40 21.08 -14.51
C GLY A 345 -28.99 20.49 -14.60
N ALA A 346 -28.43 20.01 -13.49
CA ALA A 346 -27.13 19.35 -13.42
C ALA A 346 -27.23 17.87 -13.78
#